data_AF-M6WTK5-F1
#
_entry.id   AF-M6WTK5-F1
#
_cell.length_a   1.000
_cell.length_b   1.000
_cell.length_c   1.000
_cell.angle_alpha   90.00
_cell.angle_beta   90.00
_cell.angle_gamma   90.00
#
_symmetry.space_group_name_H-M   'P 1'
#
loop_
_entity.id
_entity.type
_entity.pdbx_description
1 polymer ?
#
loop_
_entity_poly.entity_id
_entity_poly.type
_entity_poly.pdbx_seq_one_letter_code
_entity_poly.pdbx_strand_id
1 'polypeptide(L)'
;MKFILIRYDCLHSSFFSYGFLSIVLPFKKFENFNSVLQEPTFKSLKEEEAIFGTGSDTDYKIRKTGHSTPVFILAPFKTPREMDSKLAAFLSDEIRLIWAKVKGKQVRVADSGGGFKEFDEFTETIKKLEVDAVVKTDIREVSGKWIVNQKIVDPVKDIVYGTVDGSFQTSQVEDELQANQVYYLKHSSGVLALDPKSSLVPVWEKSLSSGEIDSILKKSIQGYLSFSASSADTEVLFQGEKIGIASFRNYPLPEGLQQIQITRPGQKDVIKSLQIRSGQTISFYQEWKEDRTLGGVRILSFPEALQVALDGLKTGETPFYRS
;
A
#
# COMPACT_ATOMS: atom_id res chain seq x y z
N MET A 1 -26.08 -3.14 -21.22
CA MET A 1 -26.22 -2.64 -22.61
C MET A 1 -25.75 -3.74 -23.54
N LYS A 2 -26.59 -4.23 -24.47
CA LYS A 2 -26.22 -5.28 -25.43
C LYS A 2 -26.24 -4.69 -26.84
N PHE A 3 -25.11 -4.70 -27.53
CA PHE A 3 -25.01 -4.35 -28.93
C PHE A 3 -25.01 -5.62 -29.76
N ILE A 4 -25.92 -5.71 -30.72
CA ILE A 4 -25.96 -6.82 -31.69
C ILE A 4 -25.42 -6.25 -33.01
N LEU A 5 -24.27 -6.74 -33.44
CA LEU A 5 -23.71 -6.44 -34.75
C LEU A 5 -24.13 -7.58 -35.70
N ILE A 6 -24.96 -7.28 -36.70
CA ILE A 6 -25.38 -8.27 -37.69
C ILE A 6 -24.45 -8.13 -38.90
N ARG A 7 -23.61 -9.14 -39.15
CA ARG A 7 -22.87 -9.30 -40.41
C ARG A 7 -23.70 -10.10 -41.40
N TYR A 8 -23.81 -9.61 -42.63
CA TYR A 8 -24.15 -10.43 -43.78
C TYR A 8 -22.86 -10.67 -44.59
N ASP A 9 -22.32 -11.88 -44.53
CA ASP A 9 -21.22 -12.29 -45.41
C ASP A 9 -21.78 -12.56 -46.81
N CYS A 10 -21.29 -11.79 -47.78
CA CYS A 10 -21.62 -11.92 -49.19
C CYS A 10 -20.61 -12.87 -49.84
N LEU A 11 -21.03 -14.09 -50.17
CA LEU A 11 -20.24 -15.03 -50.98
C LEU A 11 -20.92 -15.26 -52.34
N HIS A 12 -20.09 -15.12 -53.36
CA HIS A 12 -20.39 -15.21 -54.79
C HIS A 12 -21.09 -16.51 -55.19
N SER A 13 -22.16 -16.35 -55.98
CA SER A 13 -22.49 -17.07 -57.22
C SER A 13 -22.29 -18.61 -57.23
N SER A 14 -23.40 -19.35 -57.14
CA SER A 14 -23.80 -20.37 -58.14
C SER A 14 -25.18 -20.99 -57.80
N PHE A 15 -26.09 -20.89 -58.76
CA PHE A 15 -27.34 -21.64 -59.01
C PHE A 15 -27.80 -22.74 -58.00
N PHE A 16 -29.00 -22.61 -57.43
CA PHE A 16 -30.21 -23.40 -57.79
C PHE A 16 -31.38 -23.16 -56.81
N SER A 17 -32.56 -22.91 -57.41
CA SER A 17 -33.93 -23.28 -57.00
C SER A 17 -34.39 -23.21 -55.52
N TYR A 18 -35.34 -22.30 -55.31
CA TYR A 18 -36.49 -22.32 -54.39
C TYR A 18 -36.71 -23.54 -53.48
N GLY A 19 -36.65 -23.26 -52.17
CA GLY A 19 -37.28 -24.03 -51.11
C GLY A 19 -37.54 -23.11 -49.91
N PHE A 20 -38.77 -22.60 -49.80
CA PHE A 20 -39.21 -21.85 -48.62
C PHE A 20 -39.28 -22.79 -47.42
N LEU A 21 -38.27 -22.74 -46.55
CA LEU A 21 -38.30 -23.38 -45.23
C LEU A 21 -38.62 -22.30 -44.18
N SER A 22 -39.90 -22.19 -43.83
CA SER A 22 -40.33 -21.35 -42.71
C SER A 22 -40.00 -22.05 -41.40
N ILE A 23 -38.89 -21.67 -40.76
CA ILE A 23 -38.60 -22.08 -39.39
C ILE A 23 -39.35 -21.14 -38.46
N VAL A 24 -40.50 -21.60 -37.97
CA VAL A 24 -41.22 -20.97 -36.86
C VAL A 24 -40.50 -21.35 -35.57
N LEU A 25 -39.81 -20.39 -34.95
CA LEU A 25 -39.35 -20.52 -33.57
C LEU A 25 -40.45 -19.99 -32.63
N PRO A 26 -40.74 -20.69 -31.52
CA PRO A 26 -41.84 -20.32 -30.64
C PRO A 26 -41.55 -18.99 -29.94
N PHE A 27 -42.47 -18.04 -30.09
CA PHE A 27 -42.47 -16.77 -29.38
C PHE A 27 -42.77 -17.04 -27.89
N LYS A 28 -41.74 -17.28 -27.08
CA LYS A 28 -41.86 -17.21 -25.63
C LYS A 28 -41.90 -15.73 -25.26
N LYS A 29 -43.10 -15.25 -24.94
CA LYS A 29 -43.37 -13.93 -24.38
C LYS A 29 -42.41 -13.72 -23.19
N PHE A 30 -41.36 -12.93 -23.39
CA PHE A 30 -40.51 -12.50 -22.29
C PHE A 30 -41.34 -11.50 -21.50
N GLU A 31 -41.74 -11.93 -20.31
CA GLU A 31 -42.38 -11.10 -19.30
C GLU A 31 -41.53 -9.86 -19.02
N ASN A 32 -42.22 -8.75 -18.78
CA ASN A 32 -41.68 -7.44 -18.44
C ASN A 32 -40.51 -7.56 -17.46
N PHE A 33 -39.28 -7.40 -17.98
CA PHE A 33 -38.22 -6.87 -17.14
C PHE A 33 -38.59 -5.41 -16.87
N ASN A 34 -39.19 -5.16 -15.71
CA ASN A 34 -38.92 -3.93 -14.97
C ASN A 34 -37.42 -3.96 -14.63
N SER A 35 -36.56 -3.80 -15.64
CA SER A 35 -35.15 -3.55 -15.43
C SER A 35 -35.09 -2.12 -14.93
N VAL A 36 -35.09 -1.97 -13.61
CA VAL A 36 -34.37 -0.87 -12.98
C VAL A 36 -32.98 -0.95 -13.59
N LEU A 37 -32.72 -0.12 -14.59
CA LEU A 37 -31.42 0.04 -15.22
C LEU A 37 -30.48 0.42 -14.09
N GLN A 38 -29.74 -0.56 -13.58
CA GLN A 38 -28.76 -0.31 -12.54
C GLN A 38 -27.67 0.53 -13.19
N GLU A 39 -27.64 1.81 -12.84
CA GLU A 39 -26.74 2.79 -13.43
C GLU A 39 -25.29 2.36 -13.18
N PRO A 40 -24.39 2.53 -14.16
CA PRO A 40 -22.99 2.17 -13.97
C PRO A 40 -22.37 3.13 -12.95
N THR A 41 -22.27 2.69 -11.69
CA THR A 41 -21.51 3.40 -10.66
C THR A 41 -20.03 3.06 -10.83
N PHE A 42 -19.19 4.08 -11.02
CA PHE A 42 -17.75 3.89 -10.94
C PHE A 42 -17.38 3.61 -9.49
N LYS A 43 -17.08 2.35 -9.18
CA LYS A 43 -16.51 1.94 -7.90
C LYS A 43 -15.09 1.47 -8.16
N SER A 44 -14.12 2.05 -7.46
CA SER A 44 -12.75 1.56 -7.60
C SER A 44 -12.62 0.20 -6.90
N LEU A 45 -11.89 -0.76 -7.47
CA LEU A 45 -11.70 -2.09 -6.86
C LEU A 45 -11.14 -2.02 -5.43
N LYS A 46 -10.38 -0.95 -5.11
CA LYS A 46 -9.83 -0.70 -3.76
C LYS A 46 -10.87 -0.19 -2.76
N GLU A 47 -11.95 0.41 -3.24
CA GLU A 47 -13.02 0.94 -2.39
C GLU A 47 -13.85 -0.19 -1.77
N GLU A 48 -14.11 -1.28 -2.51
CA GLU A 48 -14.88 -2.41 -1.97
C GLU A 48 -14.11 -3.16 -0.86
N GLU A 49 -12.80 -3.36 -1.01
CA GLU A 49 -11.93 -3.93 0.04
C GLU A 49 -11.83 -3.02 1.27
N ALA A 50 -11.91 -1.69 1.09
CA ALA A 50 -11.84 -0.72 2.18
C ALA A 50 -13.18 -0.55 2.93
N ILE A 51 -14.32 -0.78 2.27
CA ILE A 51 -15.66 -0.64 2.89
C ILE A 51 -16.08 -1.93 3.59
N PHE A 52 -15.75 -3.09 3.01
CA PHE A 52 -16.01 -4.40 3.59
C PHE A 52 -14.68 -5.07 3.85
N GLY A 53 -14.05 -4.71 4.97
CA GLY A 53 -12.97 -5.51 5.54
C GLY A 53 -13.52 -6.89 5.83
N THR A 54 -13.35 -7.84 4.91
CA THR A 54 -13.59 -9.24 5.18
C THR A 54 -12.71 -9.60 6.36
N GLY A 55 -13.34 -10.00 7.47
CA GLY A 55 -12.66 -10.38 8.70
C GLY A 55 -11.77 -11.59 8.45
N SER A 56 -10.56 -11.33 7.96
CA SER A 56 -9.57 -12.37 7.71
C SER A 56 -8.92 -12.70 9.04
N ASP A 57 -9.13 -13.90 9.55
CA ASP A 57 -8.44 -14.38 10.76
C ASP A 57 -6.92 -14.36 10.64
N THR A 58 -6.41 -14.29 9.40
CA THR A 58 -4.99 -14.17 9.09
C THR A 58 -4.42 -12.76 9.25
N ASP A 59 -5.25 -11.71 9.19
CA ASP A 59 -4.79 -10.31 9.14
C ASP A 59 -5.31 -9.52 10.35
N TYR A 60 -4.64 -9.73 11.48
CA TYR A 60 -5.00 -9.11 12.75
C TYR A 60 -4.98 -7.58 12.72
N LYS A 61 -4.22 -6.95 11.80
CA LYS A 61 -4.16 -5.49 11.67
C LYS A 61 -5.49 -4.87 11.25
N ILE A 62 -6.38 -5.63 10.60
CA ILE A 62 -7.72 -5.14 10.21
C ILE A 62 -8.59 -4.87 11.44
N ARG A 63 -8.44 -5.67 12.51
CA ARG A 63 -9.24 -5.56 13.74
C ARG A 63 -8.67 -4.58 14.76
N LYS A 64 -7.51 -4.00 14.45
CA LYS A 64 -6.77 -3.18 15.39
C LYS A 64 -7.34 -1.76 15.45
N THR A 65 -7.58 -1.28 16.66
CA THR A 65 -7.73 0.14 16.92
C THR A 65 -6.34 0.75 16.91
N GLY A 66 -6.04 1.60 15.91
CA GLY A 66 -4.69 2.13 15.66
C GLY A 66 -3.96 2.60 16.92
N HIS A 67 -2.69 2.21 17.05
CA HIS A 67 -1.84 2.65 18.16
C HIS A 67 -1.44 4.12 18.02
N SER A 68 -1.38 4.84 19.14
CA SER A 68 -0.80 6.19 19.19
C SER A 68 0.73 6.18 19.10
N THR A 69 1.37 5.09 19.54
CA THR A 69 2.82 4.88 19.50
C THR A 69 3.14 3.59 18.76
N PRO A 70 4.05 3.59 17.76
CA PRO A 70 4.40 2.38 17.02
C PRO A 70 4.96 1.29 17.94
N VAL A 71 4.44 0.08 17.83
CA VAL A 71 4.95 -1.13 18.49
C VAL A 71 5.77 -1.91 17.46
N PHE A 72 7.05 -2.15 17.73
CA PHE A 72 7.93 -2.77 16.74
C PHE A 72 8.80 -3.88 17.34
N ILE A 73 9.27 -4.77 16.48
CA ILE A 73 10.19 -5.85 16.82
C ILE A 73 11.42 -5.78 15.92
N LEU A 74 12.60 -5.97 16.52
CA LEU A 74 13.83 -6.21 15.77
C LEU A 74 13.92 -7.70 15.48
N ALA A 75 13.96 -8.07 14.20
CA ALA A 75 14.27 -9.44 13.85
C ALA A 75 15.74 -9.74 14.23
N PRO A 76 16.03 -10.94 14.76
CA PRO A 76 17.36 -11.46 14.96
C PRO A 76 18.30 -11.18 13.79
N PHE A 77 19.50 -10.73 14.12
CA PHE A 77 20.54 -10.43 13.14
C PHE A 77 21.02 -11.71 12.47
N LYS A 78 20.97 -11.75 11.13
CA LYS A 78 21.73 -12.74 10.37
C LYS A 78 23.09 -12.14 10.06
N THR A 79 24.07 -12.47 10.88
CA THR A 79 25.46 -12.05 10.66
C THR A 79 26.09 -12.92 9.57
N PRO A 80 26.79 -12.32 8.59
CA PRO A 80 27.55 -13.08 7.60
C PRO A 80 28.55 -14.01 8.27
N ARG A 81 28.76 -15.21 7.70
CA ARG A 81 29.68 -16.22 8.27
C ARG A 81 31.14 -15.74 8.32
N GLU A 82 31.47 -14.78 7.47
CA GLU A 82 32.80 -14.18 7.34
C GLU A 82 33.07 -13.10 8.41
N MET A 83 32.04 -12.66 9.14
CA MET A 83 32.16 -11.65 10.18
C MET A 83 32.67 -12.25 11.49
N ASP A 84 33.68 -11.62 12.10
CA ASP A 84 34.15 -12.00 13.44
C ASP A 84 33.03 -11.87 14.49
N SER A 85 32.98 -12.84 15.41
CA SER A 85 32.05 -12.90 16.53
C SER A 85 32.06 -11.64 17.41
N LYS A 86 33.24 -11.05 17.66
CA LYS A 86 33.36 -9.83 18.47
C LYS A 86 32.81 -8.61 17.72
N LEU A 87 33.09 -8.53 16.42
CA LEU A 87 32.57 -7.48 15.55
C LEU A 87 31.04 -7.56 15.44
N ALA A 88 30.50 -8.77 15.28
CA ALA A 88 29.07 -9.03 15.27
C ALA A 88 28.38 -8.59 16.58
N ALA A 89 28.97 -8.91 17.73
CA ALA A 89 28.45 -8.49 19.04
C ALA A 89 28.47 -6.97 19.20
N PHE A 90 29.58 -6.31 18.83
CA PHE A 90 29.70 -4.85 18.84
C PHE A 90 28.63 -4.19 17.97
N LEU A 91 28.46 -4.66 16.73
CA LEU A 91 27.49 -4.11 15.80
C LEU A 91 26.05 -4.27 16.33
N SER A 92 25.73 -5.43 16.90
CA SER A 92 24.43 -5.68 17.52
C SER A 92 24.13 -4.69 18.66
N ASP A 93 25.12 -4.44 19.53
CA ASP A 93 25.00 -3.49 20.63
C ASP A 93 24.83 -2.05 20.13
N GLU A 94 25.61 -1.62 19.14
CA GLU A 94 25.51 -0.28 18.55
C GLU A 94 24.16 -0.05 17.87
N ILE A 95 23.68 -1.01 17.07
CA ILE A 95 22.35 -0.95 16.47
C ILE A 95 21.29 -0.86 17.58
N ARG A 96 21.41 -1.67 18.63
CA ARG A 96 20.47 -1.64 19.76
C ARG A 96 20.46 -0.29 20.47
N LEU A 97 21.60 0.38 20.63
CA LEU A 97 21.68 1.72 21.22
C LEU A 97 20.99 2.77 20.34
N ILE A 98 21.06 2.64 19.02
CA ILE A 98 20.33 3.52 18.10
C ILE A 98 18.82 3.31 18.27
N TRP A 99 18.36 2.06 18.28
CA TRP A 99 16.94 1.72 18.45
C TRP A 99 16.39 2.05 19.84
N ALA A 100 17.25 2.15 20.87
CA ALA A 100 16.84 2.61 22.20
C ALA A 100 16.45 4.10 22.24
N LYS A 101 16.88 4.90 21.26
CA LYS A 101 16.54 6.33 21.14
C LYS A 101 15.28 6.58 20.31
N VAL A 102 14.81 5.57 19.58
CA VAL A 102 13.68 5.65 18.66
C VAL A 102 12.37 5.76 19.43
N LYS A 103 11.46 6.61 18.95
CA LYS A 103 10.14 6.80 19.55
C LYS A 103 9.22 5.65 19.17
N GLY A 104 9.07 4.70 20.10
CA GLY A 104 8.13 3.60 19.96
C GLY A 104 8.33 2.55 21.05
N LYS A 105 7.43 1.59 21.11
CA LYS A 105 7.53 0.46 22.03
C LYS A 105 8.21 -0.70 21.34
N GLN A 106 9.49 -0.91 21.63
CA GLN A 106 10.19 -2.12 21.21
C GLN A 106 9.69 -3.31 22.03
N VAL A 107 9.24 -4.37 21.36
CA VAL A 107 8.98 -5.66 22.01
C VAL A 107 10.13 -6.61 21.75
N ARG A 108 10.54 -7.34 22.78
CA ARG A 108 11.59 -8.35 22.68
C ARG A 108 10.94 -9.73 22.63
N VAL A 109 11.32 -10.51 21.64
CA VAL A 109 11.04 -11.95 21.60
C VAL A 109 12.26 -12.64 22.22
N ALA A 110 12.03 -13.60 23.12
CA ALA A 110 13.12 -14.36 23.71
C ALA A 110 13.86 -15.11 22.59
N ASP A 111 15.15 -14.86 22.44
CA ASP A 111 15.99 -15.55 21.48
C ASP A 111 16.30 -16.93 22.05
N SER A 112 15.47 -17.92 21.75
CA SER A 112 15.62 -19.30 22.21
C SER A 112 16.73 -20.03 21.45
N GLY A 113 17.94 -19.44 21.38
CA GLY A 113 19.23 -20.09 21.09
C GLY A 113 19.39 -20.84 19.76
N GLY A 114 18.34 -20.96 18.96
CA GLY A 114 18.31 -21.67 17.69
C GLY A 114 17.42 -20.89 16.75
N GLY A 115 18.04 -20.11 15.85
CA GLY A 115 17.35 -19.19 14.98
C GLY A 115 16.04 -19.77 14.42
N PHE A 116 14.93 -19.07 14.68
CA PHE A 116 13.56 -19.31 14.20
C PHE A 116 13.28 -20.73 13.69
N LYS A 117 13.47 -21.73 14.55
CA LYS A 117 13.00 -23.09 14.21
C LYS A 117 11.48 -23.20 14.24
N GLU A 118 10.76 -22.21 14.78
CA GLU A 118 9.31 -22.15 14.75
C GLU A 118 8.85 -20.75 14.28
N PHE A 119 8.73 -20.58 12.96
CA PHE A 119 8.14 -19.38 12.33
C PHE A 119 6.71 -19.11 12.84
N ASP A 120 6.02 -20.18 13.26
CA ASP A 120 4.67 -20.14 13.81
C ASP A 120 4.62 -19.47 15.19
N GLU A 121 5.54 -19.79 16.11
CA GLU A 121 5.62 -19.15 17.43
C GLU A 121 5.90 -17.64 17.32
N PHE A 122 6.77 -17.25 16.39
CA PHE A 122 7.06 -15.84 16.13
C PHE A 122 5.84 -15.09 15.60
N THR A 123 5.11 -15.71 14.67
CA THR A 123 3.89 -15.15 14.09
C THR A 123 2.78 -15.00 15.13
N GLU A 124 2.59 -15.99 16.02
CA GLU A 124 1.64 -15.91 17.13
C GLU A 124 2.02 -14.84 18.16
N THR A 125 3.32 -14.70 18.44
CA THR A 125 3.84 -13.65 19.33
C THR A 125 3.58 -12.25 18.75
N ILE A 126 3.83 -12.08 17.44
CA ILE A 126 3.54 -10.84 16.70
C ILE A 126 2.05 -10.49 16.77
N LYS A 127 1.17 -11.48 16.55
CA LYS A 127 -0.28 -11.29 16.63
C LYS A 127 -0.73 -10.89 18.03
N LYS A 128 -0.28 -11.61 19.06
CA LYS A 128 -0.67 -11.37 20.47
C LYS A 128 -0.26 -9.99 20.97
N LEU A 129 0.87 -9.50 20.51
CA LEU A 129 1.41 -8.19 20.90
C LEU A 129 0.98 -7.05 19.97
N GLU A 130 0.17 -7.36 18.96
CA GLU A 130 -0.31 -6.43 17.95
C GLU A 130 0.83 -5.57 17.36
N VAL A 131 1.88 -6.21 16.88
CA VAL A 131 3.06 -5.51 16.36
C VAL A 131 2.71 -4.70 15.11
N ASP A 132 3.18 -3.45 15.03
CA ASP A 132 2.95 -2.58 13.87
C ASP A 132 3.98 -2.80 12.76
N ALA A 133 5.24 -3.01 13.14
CA ALA A 133 6.36 -3.15 12.22
C ALA A 133 7.40 -4.18 12.68
N VAL A 134 7.98 -4.89 11.72
CA VAL A 134 9.14 -5.77 11.91
C VAL A 134 10.33 -5.16 11.20
N VAL A 135 11.46 -5.07 11.90
CA VAL A 135 12.72 -4.55 11.36
C VAL A 135 13.58 -5.73 10.93
N LYS A 136 13.78 -5.88 9.62
CA LYS A 136 14.67 -6.88 9.03
C LYS A 136 16.01 -6.22 8.74
N THR A 137 17.09 -6.75 9.33
CA THR A 137 18.45 -6.24 9.13
C THR A 137 19.23 -7.15 8.20
N ASP A 138 19.82 -6.58 7.16
CA ASP A 138 20.73 -7.21 6.20
C ASP A 138 22.11 -6.56 6.33
N ILE A 139 23.16 -7.36 6.48
CA ILE A 139 24.53 -6.89 6.66
C ILE A 139 25.40 -7.53 5.60
N ARG A 140 26.20 -6.71 4.90
CA ARG A 140 27.07 -7.18 3.82
C ARG A 140 28.37 -6.39 3.76
N GLU A 141 29.45 -7.04 3.35
CA GLU A 141 30.72 -6.37 3.10
C GLU A 141 30.79 -5.91 1.63
N VAL A 142 31.20 -4.66 1.43
CA VAL A 142 31.46 -4.06 0.11
C VAL A 142 32.74 -3.25 0.21
N SER A 143 33.78 -3.69 -0.50
CA SER A 143 35.07 -2.99 -0.60
C SER A 143 35.73 -2.68 0.74
N GLY A 144 35.74 -3.65 1.68
CA GLY A 144 36.32 -3.48 3.02
C GLY A 144 35.50 -2.62 3.97
N LYS A 145 34.27 -2.26 3.58
CA LYS A 145 33.28 -1.57 4.41
C LYS A 145 32.07 -2.47 4.61
N TRP A 146 31.49 -2.41 5.79
CA TRP A 146 30.27 -3.13 6.07
C TRP A 146 29.06 -2.22 5.95
N ILE A 147 28.11 -2.64 5.14
CA ILE A 147 26.85 -1.95 4.91
C ILE A 147 25.77 -2.65 5.71
N VAL A 148 25.05 -1.87 6.53
CA VAL A 148 23.90 -2.30 7.31
C VAL A 148 22.66 -1.72 6.65
N ASN A 149 21.77 -2.57 6.13
CA ASN A 149 20.49 -2.17 5.59
C ASN A 149 19.36 -2.67 6.50
N GLN A 150 18.52 -1.76 6.97
CA GLN A 150 17.36 -2.07 7.79
C GLN A 150 16.09 -1.78 7.02
N LYS A 151 15.29 -2.81 6.77
CA LYS A 151 13.96 -2.71 6.15
C LYS A 151 12.90 -2.79 7.24
N ILE A 152 12.04 -1.78 7.29
CA ILE A 152 10.92 -1.72 8.25
C ILE A 152 9.68 -2.13 7.48
N VAL A 153 9.08 -3.27 7.86
CA VAL A 153 8.04 -3.93 7.07
C VAL A 153 6.78 -4.23 7.88
N ASP A 154 5.64 -4.30 7.19
CA ASP A 154 4.37 -4.80 7.72
C ASP A 154 4.51 -6.30 8.05
N PRO A 155 4.14 -6.73 9.27
CA PRO A 155 4.30 -8.11 9.70
C PRO A 155 3.40 -9.13 8.99
N VAL A 156 2.35 -8.68 8.28
CA VAL A 156 1.34 -9.57 7.69
C VAL A 156 1.45 -9.63 6.16
N LYS A 157 1.56 -8.47 5.51
CA LYS A 157 1.59 -8.32 4.05
C LYS A 157 2.96 -7.97 3.49
N ASP A 158 4.00 -7.94 4.33
CA ASP A 158 5.39 -7.60 3.95
C ASP A 158 5.52 -6.25 3.20
N ILE A 159 4.58 -5.32 3.42
CA ILE A 159 4.63 -3.96 2.87
C ILE A 159 5.84 -3.24 3.47
N VAL A 160 6.72 -2.69 2.63
CA VAL A 160 7.89 -1.95 3.10
C VAL A 160 7.49 -0.51 3.42
N TYR A 161 7.54 -0.12 4.69
CA TYR A 161 7.29 1.26 5.13
C TYR A 161 8.46 2.19 4.80
N GLY A 162 9.67 1.64 4.80
CA GLY A 162 10.89 2.36 4.47
C GLY A 162 12.14 1.53 4.73
N THR A 163 13.27 2.08 4.32
CA THR A 163 14.59 1.47 4.49
C THR A 163 15.57 2.50 5.02
N VAL A 164 16.40 2.10 5.98
CA VAL A 164 17.50 2.95 6.49
C VAL A 164 18.80 2.19 6.29
N ASP A 165 19.82 2.90 5.82
CA ASP A 165 21.14 2.34 5.58
C ASP A 165 22.20 3.03 6.43
N GLY A 166 23.17 2.25 6.88
CA GLY A 166 24.38 2.71 7.54
C GLY A 166 25.60 2.01 6.99
N SER A 167 26.76 2.64 7.14
CA SER A 167 28.05 2.05 6.79
C SER A 167 29.01 2.17 7.96
N PHE A 168 29.75 1.10 8.21
CA PHE A 168 30.83 1.08 9.18
C PHE A 168 32.11 0.57 8.54
N GLN A 169 33.23 1.14 8.96
CA GLN A 169 34.56 0.75 8.53
C GLN A 169 35.26 0.03 9.67
N THR A 170 35.85 -1.13 9.38
CA THR A 170 36.73 -1.82 10.32
C THR A 170 38.08 -1.11 10.37
N SER A 171 38.74 -1.14 11.53
CA SER A 171 40.07 -0.55 11.69
C SER A 171 41.04 -1.17 10.68
N GLN A 172 41.74 -0.34 9.91
CA GLN A 172 42.91 -0.78 9.16
C GLN A 172 44.08 -0.80 10.14
N VAL A 173 44.54 -2.00 10.48
CA VAL A 173 45.80 -2.16 11.21
C VAL A 173 46.92 -1.93 10.20
N GLU A 174 47.35 -0.68 10.03
CA GLU A 174 48.66 -0.38 9.46
C GLU A 174 49.60 -0.05 10.62
N ASP A 175 50.51 -0.99 10.86
CA ASP A 175 51.65 -0.98 11.76
C ASP A 175 51.43 -1.09 13.28
N GLU A 176 52.28 -1.94 13.87
CA GLU A 176 52.53 -2.17 15.29
C GLU A 176 53.11 -0.93 16.01
N LEU A 177 52.55 0.26 15.80
CA LEU A 177 53.04 1.47 16.44
C LEU A 177 52.24 1.79 17.71
N GLN A 178 52.83 1.31 18.80
CA GLN A 178 52.72 1.81 20.17
C GLN A 178 51.30 2.04 20.69
N ALA A 179 50.83 1.04 21.42
CA ALA A 179 49.75 1.16 22.40
C ALA A 179 50.07 2.26 23.44
N ASN A 180 49.82 3.52 23.11
CA ASN A 180 49.76 4.61 24.05
C ASN A 180 48.40 5.30 23.92
N GLN A 181 47.43 4.70 24.63
CA GLN A 181 46.19 5.32 25.11
C GLN A 181 45.39 6.09 24.04
N VAL A 182 44.65 5.36 23.22
CA VAL A 182 43.51 5.94 22.49
C VAL A 182 42.35 6.07 23.50
N TYR A 183 41.96 7.32 23.78
CA TYR A 183 40.85 7.64 24.67
C TYR A 183 39.53 7.39 23.93
N TYR A 184 38.83 6.31 24.29
CA TYR A 184 37.46 6.10 23.87
C TYR A 184 36.53 6.63 24.95
N LEU A 185 35.53 7.40 24.54
CA LEU A 185 34.44 7.80 25.42
C LEU A 185 33.24 6.90 25.12
N LYS A 186 32.98 5.96 26.03
CA LYS A 186 31.72 5.22 26.03
C LYS A 186 30.63 6.14 26.56
N HIS A 187 29.82 6.67 25.65
CA HIS A 187 28.68 7.50 26.00
C HIS A 187 27.39 6.67 25.86
N SER A 188 26.28 7.15 26.42
CA SER A 188 24.96 6.52 26.25
C SER A 188 24.51 6.48 24.78
N SER A 189 25.17 7.25 23.92
CA SER A 189 24.87 7.36 22.51
C SER A 189 25.68 6.44 21.59
N GLY A 190 26.71 5.75 22.10
CA GLY A 190 27.64 4.92 21.34
C GLY A 190 29.09 5.08 21.82
N VAL A 191 30.03 4.39 21.16
CA VAL A 191 31.47 4.54 21.38
C VAL A 191 32.04 5.61 20.45
N LEU A 192 32.61 6.68 21.01
CA LEU A 192 33.31 7.73 20.27
C LEU A 192 34.82 7.51 20.36
N ALA A 193 35.47 7.32 19.21
CA ALA A 193 36.91 7.46 19.09
C ALA A 193 37.26 8.94 18.93
N LEU A 194 38.17 9.47 19.75
CA LEU A 194 38.61 10.86 19.64
C LEU A 194 39.44 11.13 18.37
N ASP A 195 40.02 10.08 17.78
CA ASP A 195 40.68 10.14 16.47
C ASP A 195 40.20 8.97 15.59
N PRO A 196 39.44 9.24 14.51
CA PRO A 196 38.94 8.22 13.59
C PRO A 196 40.05 7.46 12.85
N LYS A 197 41.24 8.06 12.68
CA LYS A 197 42.35 7.46 11.91
C LYS A 197 43.18 6.46 12.71
N SER A 198 43.14 6.54 14.04
CA SER A 198 43.85 5.64 14.96
C SER A 198 42.89 4.76 15.79
N SER A 199 41.61 4.69 15.38
CA SER A 199 40.59 3.95 16.10
C SER A 199 40.76 2.44 15.92
N LEU A 200 41.06 1.73 17.01
CA LEU A 200 41.07 0.27 17.09
C LEU A 200 39.65 -0.32 17.10
N VAL A 201 38.63 0.54 17.24
CA VAL A 201 37.21 0.18 17.29
C VAL A 201 36.55 0.55 15.95
N PRO A 202 35.62 -0.27 15.43
CA PRO A 202 34.87 0.07 14.23
C PRO A 202 34.14 1.42 14.39
N VAL A 203 34.20 2.27 13.36
CA VAL A 203 33.57 3.60 13.36
C VAL A 203 32.47 3.64 12.31
N TRP A 204 31.32 4.24 12.67
CA TRP A 204 30.26 4.56 11.72
C TRP A 204 30.72 5.68 10.79
N GLU A 205 30.78 5.39 9.49
CA GLU A 205 30.93 6.42 8.46
C GLU A 205 29.58 7.09 8.19
N LYS A 206 28.52 6.28 8.17
CA LYS A 206 27.13 6.73 8.16
C LYS A 206 26.33 5.93 9.20
N SER A 207 25.97 6.57 10.31
CA SER A 207 25.12 5.94 11.33
C SER A 207 23.64 5.91 10.89
N LEU A 208 22.89 4.92 11.36
CA LEU A 208 21.44 4.87 11.19
C LEU A 208 20.78 6.08 11.87
N SER A 209 20.02 6.88 11.12
CA SER A 209 19.38 8.09 11.63
C SER A 209 18.12 7.77 12.44
N SER A 210 18.17 7.99 13.75
CA SER A 210 16.99 7.81 14.62
C SER A 210 15.77 8.63 14.18
N GLY A 211 15.98 9.86 13.67
CA GLY A 211 14.90 10.69 13.15
C GLY A 211 14.27 10.16 11.86
N GLU A 212 15.07 9.54 11.00
CA GLU A 212 14.55 8.84 9.80
C GLU A 212 13.75 7.60 10.20
N ILE A 213 14.26 6.83 11.16
CA ILE A 213 13.57 5.66 11.72
C ILE A 213 12.22 6.08 12.34
N ASP A 214 12.18 7.15 13.14
CA ASP A 214 10.94 7.69 13.72
C ASP A 214 9.91 8.03 12.64
N SER A 215 10.34 8.68 11.56
CA SER A 215 9.48 9.04 10.43
C SER A 215 8.91 7.81 9.71
N ILE A 216 9.74 6.78 9.51
CA ILE A 216 9.32 5.52 8.88
C ILE A 216 8.37 4.75 9.81
N LEU A 217 8.67 4.65 11.10
CA LEU A 217 7.79 4.01 12.08
C LEU A 217 6.45 4.72 12.19
N LYS A 218 6.39 6.04 12.05
CA LYS A 218 5.10 6.75 12.00
C LYS A 218 4.21 6.24 10.86
N LYS A 219 4.80 5.85 9.72
CA LYS A 219 4.06 5.24 8.59
C LYS A 219 3.48 3.86 8.92
N SER A 220 4.01 3.16 9.93
CA SER A 220 3.51 1.83 10.35
C SER A 220 2.20 1.86 11.13
N ILE A 221 1.79 3.04 11.62
CA ILE A 221 0.53 3.25 12.38
C ILE A 221 -0.47 4.17 11.67
N GLN A 222 -0.12 4.70 10.49
CA GLN A 222 -0.98 5.61 9.71
C GLN A 222 -1.10 5.14 8.27
N GLY A 223 -2.31 5.23 7.72
CA GLY A 223 -2.56 5.14 6.29
C GLY A 223 -2.81 6.52 5.69
N TYR A 224 -3.15 6.56 4.41
CA TYR A 224 -3.37 7.80 3.68
C TYR A 224 -4.70 7.77 2.93
N LEU A 225 -5.43 8.87 2.98
CA LEU A 225 -6.63 9.10 2.19
C LEU A 225 -6.33 10.08 1.06
N SER A 226 -6.70 9.70 -0.15
CA SER A 226 -6.81 10.59 -1.29
C SER A 226 -8.28 10.66 -1.70
N PHE A 227 -8.79 11.86 -1.88
CA PHE A 227 -10.18 12.11 -2.18
C PHE A 227 -10.29 12.94 -3.45
N SER A 228 -11.32 12.66 -4.25
CA SER A 228 -11.78 13.51 -5.33
C SER A 228 -13.30 13.50 -5.39
N ALA A 229 -13.90 14.54 -5.96
CA ALA A 229 -15.34 14.63 -6.15
C ALA A 229 -15.69 15.25 -7.50
N SER A 230 -16.92 15.00 -7.96
CA SER A 230 -17.46 15.62 -9.17
C SER A 230 -17.67 17.13 -9.02
N SER A 231 -17.98 17.57 -7.79
CA SER A 231 -18.28 18.97 -7.47
C SER A 231 -17.14 19.65 -6.74
N ALA A 232 -16.84 20.90 -7.14
CA ALA A 232 -15.86 21.74 -6.49
C ALA A 232 -16.26 22.17 -5.06
N ASP A 233 -17.56 22.17 -4.74
CA ASP A 233 -18.07 22.61 -3.44
C ASP A 233 -18.21 21.44 -2.43
N THR A 234 -17.65 20.28 -2.75
CA THR A 234 -17.66 19.11 -1.86
C THR A 234 -16.66 19.30 -0.75
N GLU A 235 -17.07 19.19 0.50
CA GLU A 235 -16.18 19.23 1.66
C GLU A 235 -16.07 17.84 2.29
N VAL A 236 -14.90 17.56 2.86
CA VAL A 236 -14.67 16.32 3.61
C VAL A 236 -14.27 16.67 5.03
N LEU A 237 -14.98 16.07 5.98
CA LEU A 237 -14.75 16.21 7.40
C LEU A 237 -14.34 14.87 8.00
N PHE A 238 -13.40 14.93 8.94
CA PHE A 238 -12.97 13.83 9.77
C PHE A 238 -13.04 14.27 11.23
N GLN A 239 -13.77 13.52 12.06
CA GLN A 239 -14.00 13.88 13.47
C GLN A 239 -14.58 15.30 13.68
N GLY A 240 -15.36 15.78 12.70
CA GLY A 240 -15.94 17.14 12.72
C GLY A 240 -14.99 18.24 12.25
N GLU A 241 -13.72 17.94 11.97
CA GLU A 241 -12.76 18.89 11.41
C GLU A 241 -12.71 18.76 9.88
N LYS A 242 -12.67 19.89 9.17
CA LYS A 242 -12.57 19.93 7.71
C LYS A 242 -11.14 19.57 7.27
N ILE A 243 -11.00 18.46 6.54
CA ILE A 243 -9.71 17.95 6.07
C ILE A 243 -9.41 18.29 4.60
N GLY A 244 -10.42 18.69 3.83
CA GLY A 244 -10.22 19.10 2.44
C GLY A 244 -11.48 19.54 1.70
N ILE A 245 -11.29 20.03 0.47
CA ILE A 245 -12.36 20.52 -0.44
C ILE A 245 -12.10 19.95 -1.82
N ALA A 246 -13.13 19.40 -2.47
CA ALA A 246 -13.20 18.82 -3.81
C ALA A 246 -12.22 17.68 -4.09
N SER A 247 -10.92 17.91 -3.89
CA SER A 247 -9.88 16.92 -4.00
C SER A 247 -8.71 17.21 -3.06
N PHE A 248 -8.14 16.17 -2.50
CA PHE A 248 -6.88 16.22 -1.77
C PHE A 248 -6.16 14.88 -1.89
N ARG A 249 -4.86 14.87 -1.60
CA ARG A 249 -4.04 13.67 -1.71
C ARG A 249 -3.27 13.44 -0.42
N ASN A 250 -3.09 12.17 -0.09
CA ASN A 250 -2.23 11.70 0.99
C ASN A 250 -2.50 12.35 2.36
N TYR A 251 -3.77 12.58 2.70
CA TYR A 251 -4.13 13.02 4.05
C TYR A 251 -3.91 11.85 5.03
N PRO A 252 -3.08 12.00 6.08
CA PRO A 252 -2.78 10.91 7.01
C PRO A 252 -3.98 10.60 7.91
N LEU A 253 -4.32 9.32 8.04
CA LEU A 253 -5.34 8.84 8.96
C LEU A 253 -4.80 7.71 9.85
N PRO A 254 -5.25 7.59 11.11
CA PRO A 254 -4.90 6.46 11.96
C PRO A 254 -5.32 5.13 11.32
N GLU A 255 -4.51 4.09 11.51
CA GLU A 255 -4.88 2.73 11.11
C GLU A 255 -6.17 2.26 11.81
N GLY A 256 -6.95 1.44 11.12
CA GLY A 256 -8.21 0.87 11.60
C GLY A 256 -9.45 1.43 10.89
N LEU A 257 -10.62 1.11 11.43
CA LEU A 257 -11.89 1.58 10.90
C LEU A 257 -12.10 3.07 11.24
N GLN A 258 -12.13 3.91 10.22
CA GLN A 258 -12.33 5.36 10.32
C GLN A 258 -13.63 5.79 9.65
N GLN A 259 -14.25 6.84 10.18
CA GLN A 259 -15.47 7.40 9.62
C GLN A 259 -15.20 8.81 9.09
N ILE A 260 -15.56 9.05 7.83
CA ILE A 260 -15.51 10.38 7.20
C ILE A 260 -16.93 10.84 6.85
N GLN A 261 -17.13 12.15 6.90
CA GLN A 261 -18.36 12.81 6.48
C GLN A 261 -18.05 13.66 5.26
N ILE A 262 -18.86 13.51 4.22
CA ILE A 262 -18.73 14.25 2.97
C ILE A 262 -19.98 15.10 2.83
N THR A 263 -19.79 16.40 2.68
CA THR A 263 -20.89 17.37 2.65
C THR A 263 -20.81 18.19 1.37
N ARG A 264 -21.98 18.64 0.91
CA ARG A 264 -22.09 19.61 -0.18
C ARG A 264 -23.29 20.50 0.14
N PRO A 265 -23.18 21.83 -0.02
CA PRO A 265 -24.30 22.73 0.20
C PRO A 265 -25.53 22.31 -0.61
N GLY A 266 -26.68 22.21 0.06
CA GLY A 266 -27.95 21.82 -0.57
C GLY A 266 -28.16 20.31 -0.78
N GLN A 267 -27.19 19.48 -0.44
CA GLN A 267 -27.30 18.01 -0.52
C GLN A 267 -27.29 17.37 0.87
N LYS A 268 -27.77 16.13 0.96
CA LYS A 268 -27.68 15.33 2.19
C LYS A 268 -26.25 14.82 2.38
N ASP A 269 -25.74 14.96 3.59
CA ASP A 269 -24.43 14.45 3.97
C ASP A 269 -24.29 12.94 3.73
N VAL A 270 -23.12 12.56 3.23
CA VAL A 270 -22.74 11.17 3.00
C VAL A 270 -21.70 10.77 4.04
N ILE A 271 -22.03 9.75 4.82
CA ILE A 271 -21.13 9.19 5.81
C ILE A 271 -20.53 7.90 5.25
N LYS A 272 -19.21 7.76 5.32
CA LYS A 272 -18.48 6.58 4.84
C LYS A 272 -17.59 6.03 5.94
N SER A 273 -17.68 4.72 6.14
CA SER A 273 -16.73 3.97 6.97
C SER A 273 -15.66 3.36 6.07
N LEU A 274 -14.39 3.62 6.40
CA LEU A 274 -13.22 3.22 5.63
C LEU A 274 -12.27 2.43 6.54
N GLN A 275 -11.89 1.24 6.12
CA GLN A 275 -10.82 0.48 6.76
C GLN A 275 -9.47 1.01 6.29
N ILE A 276 -8.81 1.83 7.11
CA ILE A 276 -7.49 2.38 6.83
C ILE A 276 -6.42 1.35 7.20
N ARG A 277 -5.52 1.03 6.27
CA ARG A 277 -4.32 0.23 6.54
C ARG A 277 -3.07 1.11 6.56
N SER A 278 -2.19 0.85 7.53
CA SER A 278 -0.87 1.46 7.60
C SER A 278 -0.07 1.34 6.30
N GLY A 279 0.61 2.42 5.92
CA GLY A 279 1.47 2.49 4.73
C GLY A 279 0.75 2.42 3.38
N GLN A 280 -0.58 2.28 3.35
CA GLN A 280 -1.37 2.26 2.12
C GLN A 280 -2.12 3.56 1.89
N THR A 281 -2.34 3.87 0.62
CA THR A 281 -3.21 4.98 0.20
C THR A 281 -4.53 4.44 -0.34
N ILE A 282 -5.62 4.85 0.28
CA ILE A 282 -6.99 4.63 -0.21
C ILE A 282 -7.38 5.85 -1.03
N SER A 283 -7.85 5.59 -2.25
CA SER A 283 -8.37 6.63 -3.12
C SER A 283 -9.87 6.49 -3.22
N PHE A 284 -10.59 7.58 -2.97
CA PHE A 284 -12.04 7.61 -2.97
C PHE A 284 -12.55 8.73 -3.89
N TYR A 285 -13.60 8.44 -4.66
CA TYR A 285 -14.25 9.40 -5.54
C TYR A 285 -15.73 9.55 -5.18
N GLN A 286 -16.17 10.78 -4.90
CA GLN A 286 -17.60 11.08 -4.66
C GLN A 286 -18.24 11.71 -5.90
N GLU A 287 -19.19 11.01 -6.50
CA GLU A 287 -20.05 11.58 -7.54
C GLU A 287 -21.37 12.08 -6.94
N TRP A 288 -21.80 13.29 -7.32
CA TRP A 288 -23.12 13.82 -6.98
C TRP A 288 -24.08 13.65 -8.14
N LYS A 289 -25.36 13.38 -7.85
CA LYS A 289 -26.39 13.10 -8.87
C LYS A 289 -26.57 14.23 -9.90
N GLU A 290 -26.30 15.46 -9.50
CA GLU A 290 -26.45 16.66 -10.33
C GLU A 290 -25.28 16.90 -11.27
N ASP A 291 -24.11 16.30 -10.98
CA ASP A 291 -22.89 16.46 -11.79
C ASP A 291 -22.62 15.22 -12.66
N ARG A 292 -23.64 14.38 -12.87
CA ARG A 292 -23.52 13.22 -13.76
C ARG A 292 -23.01 13.69 -15.11
N THR A 293 -21.79 13.30 -15.44
CA THR A 293 -21.25 13.51 -16.78
C THR A 293 -22.19 12.81 -17.76
N LEU A 294 -22.86 13.58 -18.61
CA LEU A 294 -23.55 13.06 -19.78
C LEU A 294 -22.46 12.42 -20.66
N GLY A 295 -22.33 11.10 -20.56
CA GLY A 295 -21.35 10.34 -21.32
C GLY A 295 -21.74 10.33 -22.80
N GLY A 296 -20.81 10.75 -23.67
CA GLY A 296 -21.01 10.68 -25.11
C GLY A 296 -20.74 9.28 -25.66
N VAL A 297 -21.57 8.83 -26.59
CA VAL A 297 -21.39 7.59 -27.36
C VAL A 297 -20.95 7.94 -28.77
N ARG A 298 -19.82 7.36 -29.20
CA ARG A 298 -19.31 7.43 -30.58
C ARG A 298 -19.29 6.03 -31.19
N ILE A 299 -20.03 5.83 -32.28
CA ILE A 299 -20.09 4.55 -32.99
C ILE A 299 -19.51 4.75 -34.39
N LEU A 300 -18.43 4.04 -34.69
CA LEU A 300 -17.76 4.01 -35.98
C LEU A 300 -17.87 2.59 -36.55
N SER A 301 -17.98 2.46 -37.87
CA SER A 301 -17.92 1.15 -38.52
C SER A 301 -17.15 1.21 -39.83
N PHE A 302 -16.68 0.05 -40.27
CA PHE A 302 -16.18 -0.17 -41.61
C PHE A 302 -16.84 -1.46 -42.16
N PRO A 303 -17.65 -1.41 -43.23
CA PRO A 303 -17.94 -0.25 -44.07
C PRO A 303 -18.72 0.87 -43.33
N GLU A 304 -18.66 2.08 -43.87
CA GLU A 304 -19.43 3.23 -43.39
C GLU A 304 -20.94 3.04 -43.68
N ALA A 305 -21.80 3.85 -43.07
CA ALA A 305 -23.26 3.86 -43.25
C ALA A 305 -24.01 2.61 -42.72
N LEU A 306 -23.50 1.97 -41.67
CA LEU A 306 -24.27 0.93 -40.96
C LEU A 306 -25.34 1.56 -40.07
N GLN A 307 -26.53 0.97 -40.05
CA GLN A 307 -27.64 1.46 -39.24
C GLN A 307 -27.36 1.28 -37.75
N VAL A 308 -27.54 2.36 -37.01
CA VAL A 308 -27.47 2.40 -35.55
C VAL A 308 -28.88 2.40 -35.01
N ALA A 309 -29.20 1.37 -34.22
CA ALA A 309 -30.45 1.29 -33.46
C ALA A 309 -30.16 1.31 -31.97
N LEU A 310 -30.91 2.12 -31.22
CA LEU A 310 -30.91 2.14 -29.76
C LEU A 310 -32.27 1.63 -29.30
N ASP A 311 -32.26 0.63 -28.43
CA ASP A 311 -33.47 -0.04 -27.91
C ASP A 311 -34.45 -0.51 -29.01
N GLY A 312 -33.90 -0.96 -30.14
CA GLY A 312 -34.66 -1.46 -31.29
C GLY A 312 -35.20 -0.37 -32.23
N LEU A 313 -35.00 0.91 -31.91
CA LEU A 313 -35.40 2.04 -32.76
C LEU A 313 -34.22 2.56 -33.58
N LYS A 314 -34.39 2.61 -34.91
CA LYS A 314 -33.38 3.19 -35.82
C LYS A 314 -33.16 4.66 -35.43
N THR A 315 -31.95 4.98 -34.99
CA THR A 315 -31.58 6.31 -34.48
C THR A 315 -30.63 7.05 -35.42
N GLY A 316 -29.88 6.33 -36.27
CA GLY A 316 -28.99 6.95 -37.25
C GLY A 316 -28.18 5.94 -38.05
N GLU A 317 -27.12 6.40 -38.69
CA GLU A 317 -26.14 5.57 -39.41
C GLU A 317 -24.72 5.96 -38.97
N THR A 318 -23.78 5.03 -39.05
CA THR A 318 -22.38 5.28 -38.71
C THR A 318 -21.70 6.17 -39.76
N PRO A 319 -20.85 7.13 -39.36
CA PRO A 319 -20.45 7.44 -37.99
C PRO A 319 -21.55 8.18 -37.19
N PHE A 320 -21.86 7.67 -35.99
CA PHE A 320 -22.94 8.17 -35.13
C PHE A 320 -22.37 8.75 -33.83
N TYR A 321 -22.87 9.93 -33.44
CA TYR A 321 -22.44 10.70 -32.27
C TYR A 321 -23.66 11.10 -31.44
N ARG A 322 -23.63 10.83 -30.14
CA ARG A 322 -24.68 11.28 -29.21
C ARG A 322 -24.06 11.66 -27.87
N SER A 323 -24.33 12.88 -27.40
CA SER A 323 -23.96 13.41 -26.08
C SER A 323 -25.14 13.36 -25.12
#